data_AF-A0A1E3H2I5-F1
#
_entry.id   AF-A0A1E3H2I5-F1
#
_cell.length_a   1.000
_cell.length_b   1.000
_cell.length_c   1.000
_cell.angle_alpha   90.00
_cell.angle_beta   90.00
_cell.angle_gamma   90.00
#
_symmetry.space_group_name_H-M   'P 1'
#
loop_
_entity.id
_entity.type
_entity.pdbx_description
1 polymer ?
#
loop_
_entity_poly.entity_id
_entity_poly.type
_entity_poly.pdbx_seq_one_letter_code
_entity_poly.pdbx_strand_id
1 'polypeptide(L)'
;MIARRLPHLSLLLLTVPVFAGAFPVPARADCTCRFSGTEWQLGAKVCLPRGDRMVIAECRMNQNVTSWVPVSGDCAVSADAGTAARAHAVAHAHGPGPAPRTTVALR
;
A
#
# COMPACT_ATOMS: atom_id res chain seq x y z
N MET A 1 -30.44 -35.23 78.05
CA MET A 1 -30.05 -34.04 77.25
C MET A 1 -28.74 -34.39 76.57
N ILE A 2 -28.49 -34.34 75.25
CA ILE A 2 -29.11 -33.69 74.09
C ILE A 2 -28.79 -34.52 72.83
N ALA A 3 -29.66 -34.39 71.83
CA ALA A 3 -29.79 -35.18 70.61
C ALA A 3 -28.65 -35.04 69.59
N ARG A 4 -28.51 -36.10 68.77
CA ARG A 4 -27.70 -36.17 67.55
C ARG A 4 -28.16 -35.13 66.51
N ARG A 5 -27.22 -34.42 65.88
CA ARG A 5 -27.40 -33.72 64.60
C ARG A 5 -26.14 -33.82 63.74
N LEU A 6 -26.06 -34.85 62.90
CA LEU A 6 -25.58 -34.66 61.52
C LEU A 6 -26.82 -34.27 60.71
N PRO A 7 -26.79 -33.56 59.57
CA PRO A 7 -25.72 -33.47 58.56
C PRO A 7 -25.68 -32.05 57.91
N HIS A 8 -25.09 -31.89 56.71
CA HIS A 8 -25.06 -30.66 55.88
C HIS A 8 -23.84 -29.75 56.06
N LEU A 9 -22.64 -30.34 55.91
CA LEU A 9 -21.52 -29.58 55.35
C LEU A 9 -21.88 -29.29 53.88
N SER A 10 -22.57 -28.17 53.66
CA SER A 10 -22.97 -27.68 52.35
C SER A 10 -21.73 -27.42 51.49
N LEU A 11 -21.39 -28.38 50.64
CA LEU A 11 -20.35 -28.26 49.63
C LEU A 11 -20.85 -27.27 48.56
N LEU A 12 -20.50 -26.00 48.71
CA LEU A 12 -20.74 -24.96 47.71
C LEU A 12 -19.89 -25.28 46.47
N LEU A 13 -20.50 -25.93 45.47
CA LEU A 13 -19.92 -26.05 44.14
C LEU A 13 -19.88 -24.65 43.49
N LEU A 14 -18.72 -24.01 43.53
CA LEU A 14 -18.42 -22.84 42.72
C LEU A 14 -18.33 -23.26 41.25
N THR A 15 -19.40 -23.02 40.49
CA THR A 15 -19.39 -23.11 39.03
C THR A 15 -18.62 -21.91 38.47
N VAL A 16 -17.41 -22.14 37.97
CA VAL A 16 -16.64 -21.13 37.26
C VAL A 16 -17.22 -20.98 35.86
N PRO A 17 -17.79 -19.82 35.48
CA PRO A 17 -18.23 -19.60 34.12
C PRO A 17 -16.99 -19.52 33.21
N VAL A 18 -16.84 -20.50 32.32
CA VAL A 18 -15.86 -20.42 31.23
C VAL A 18 -16.37 -19.38 30.24
N PHE A 19 -15.84 -18.16 30.33
CA PHE A 19 -15.99 -17.16 29.28
C PHE A 19 -15.17 -17.61 28.06
N ALA A 20 -15.84 -18.19 27.08
CA ALA A 20 -15.31 -18.34 25.74
C ALA A 20 -15.22 -16.93 25.12
N GLY A 21 -14.12 -16.23 25.40
CA GLY A 21 -13.83 -14.92 24.82
C GLY A 21 -13.67 -15.06 23.32
N ALA A 22 -14.65 -14.57 22.55
CA ALA A 22 -14.44 -14.22 21.16
C ALA A 22 -13.44 -13.05 21.15
N PHE A 23 -12.18 -13.33 20.81
CA PHE A 23 -11.19 -12.28 20.62
C PHE A 23 -11.68 -11.36 19.49
N PRO A 24 -11.79 -10.04 19.70
CA PRO A 24 -12.09 -9.14 18.62
C PRO A 24 -10.95 -9.23 17.61
N VAL A 25 -11.23 -9.79 16.43
CA VAL A 25 -10.33 -9.67 15.28
C VAL A 25 -10.28 -8.19 14.95
N PRO A 26 -9.11 -7.53 15.00
CA PRO A 26 -9.03 -6.13 14.63
C PRO A 26 -9.43 -6.03 13.16
N ALA A 27 -10.53 -5.34 12.88
CA ALA A 27 -10.84 -4.91 11.52
C ALA A 27 -9.65 -4.05 11.08
N ARG A 28 -8.76 -4.61 10.26
CA ARG A 28 -7.71 -3.83 9.62
C ARG A 28 -8.42 -2.97 8.59
N ALA A 29 -8.81 -1.76 8.99
CA ALA A 29 -9.15 -0.74 8.02
C ALA A 29 -7.89 -0.56 7.16
N ASP A 30 -7.95 -0.98 5.90
CA ASP A 30 -6.87 -0.76 4.96
C ASP A 30 -6.69 0.76 4.82
N CYS A 31 -5.70 1.29 5.54
CA CYS A 31 -5.44 2.72 5.57
C CYS A 31 -4.78 3.12 4.25
N THR A 32 -5.61 3.51 3.29
CA THR A 32 -5.15 3.91 1.95
C THR A 32 -5.52 5.35 1.63
N CYS A 33 -4.75 5.97 0.76
CA CYS A 33 -5.12 7.22 0.09
C CYS A 33 -5.53 6.90 -1.34
N ARG A 34 -6.55 7.59 -1.87
CA ARG A 34 -7.01 7.40 -3.25
C ARG A 34 -6.56 8.56 -4.13
N PHE A 35 -6.03 8.25 -5.30
CA PHE A 35 -5.70 9.23 -6.34
C PHE A 35 -5.85 8.60 -7.73
N SER A 36 -6.50 9.32 -8.66
CA SER A 36 -6.77 8.84 -10.01
C SER A 36 -7.44 7.45 -10.06
N GLY A 37 -8.40 7.21 -9.14
CA GLY A 37 -9.09 5.92 -9.02
C GLY A 37 -8.27 4.77 -8.44
N THR A 38 -6.98 4.98 -8.15
CA THR A 38 -6.08 3.98 -7.57
C THR A 38 -5.92 4.21 -6.08
N GLU A 39 -5.90 3.14 -5.30
CA GLU A 39 -5.61 3.15 -3.87
C GLU A 39 -4.11 2.94 -3.61
N TRP A 40 -3.58 3.72 -2.68
CA TRP A 40 -2.17 3.75 -2.34
C TRP A 40 -2.02 3.54 -0.84
N GLN A 41 -1.07 2.70 -0.45
CA GLN A 41 -0.79 2.44 0.97
C GLN A 41 -0.16 3.66 1.66
N LEU A 42 -0.27 3.70 2.99
CA LEU A 42 0.49 4.65 3.82
C LEU A 42 2.00 4.64 3.44
N GLY A 43 2.59 5.82 3.39
CA GLY A 43 3.97 6.06 2.99
C GLY A 43 4.20 6.15 1.48
N ALA A 44 3.22 5.78 0.64
CA ALA A 44 3.32 5.96 -0.80
C ALA A 44 3.46 7.43 -1.17
N LYS A 45 4.31 7.73 -2.16
CA LYS A 45 4.52 9.08 -2.68
C LYS A 45 4.08 9.15 -4.13
N VAL A 46 3.24 10.13 -4.45
CA VAL A 46 2.75 10.35 -5.81
C VAL A 46 2.80 11.83 -6.15
N CYS A 47 2.69 12.11 -7.45
CA CYS A 47 2.58 13.46 -7.97
C CYS A 47 1.11 13.87 -8.06
N LEU A 48 0.72 14.90 -7.29
CA LEU A 48 -0.64 15.43 -7.32
C LEU A 48 -0.65 16.86 -7.87
N PRO A 49 -1.72 17.24 -8.60
CA PRO A 49 -1.98 18.62 -8.95
C PRO A 49 -2.36 19.44 -7.71
N ARG A 50 -1.75 20.62 -7.57
CA ARG A 50 -2.09 21.62 -6.56
C ARG A 50 -2.12 22.98 -7.23
N GLY A 51 -3.29 23.38 -7.70
CA GLY A 51 -3.43 24.55 -8.59
C GLY A 51 -2.66 24.30 -9.89
N ASP A 52 -1.83 25.25 -10.30
CA ASP A 52 -1.08 25.21 -11.56
C ASP A 52 0.23 24.41 -11.50
N ARG A 53 0.54 23.81 -10.35
CA ARG A 53 1.78 23.04 -10.14
C ARG A 53 1.52 21.61 -9.73
N MET A 54 2.46 20.74 -10.08
CA MET A 54 2.53 19.39 -9.54
C MET A 54 3.42 19.37 -8.29
N VAL A 55 2.96 18.69 -7.25
CA VAL A 55 3.72 18.52 -6.00
C VAL A 55 3.81 17.05 -5.65
N ILE A 56 4.92 16.65 -5.03
CA ILE A 56 5.01 15.33 -4.41
C ILE A 56 4.20 15.38 -3.11
N ALA A 57 3.30 14.42 -2.92
CA ALA A 57 2.66 14.20 -1.63
C ALA A 57 2.81 12.75 -1.20
N GLU A 58 2.89 12.57 0.10
CA GLU A 58 2.96 11.27 0.76
C GLU A 58 1.61 10.94 1.39
N CYS A 59 1.16 9.70 1.23
CA CYS A 59 -0.02 9.21 1.93
C CYS A 59 0.33 9.04 3.41
N ARG A 60 -0.25 9.87 4.28
CA ARG A 60 0.00 9.83 5.72
C ARG A 60 -1.31 9.75 6.50
N MET A 61 -1.20 9.29 7.74
CA MET A 61 -2.28 9.42 8.71
C MET A 61 -2.27 10.85 9.27
N ASN A 62 -3.37 11.59 9.11
CA ASN A 62 -3.56 12.92 9.66
C ASN A 62 -4.87 12.96 10.46
N GLN A 63 -4.80 13.18 11.77
CA GLN A 63 -5.97 13.18 12.68
C GLN A 63 -6.87 11.94 12.51
N ASN A 64 -6.25 10.74 12.44
CA ASN A 64 -6.96 9.46 12.26
C ASN A 64 -7.67 9.28 10.91
N VAL A 65 -7.33 10.11 9.91
CA VAL A 65 -7.79 9.97 8.52
C VAL A 65 -6.59 9.91 7.59
N THR A 66 -6.61 9.03 6.59
CA THR A 66 -5.57 9.00 5.56
C THR A 66 -5.69 10.23 4.66
N SER A 67 -4.57 10.90 4.41
CA SER A 67 -4.54 12.17 3.69
C SER A 67 -3.25 12.32 2.90
N TRP A 68 -3.33 12.99 1.75
CA TRP A 68 -2.17 13.39 0.97
C TRP A 68 -1.50 14.59 1.62
N VAL A 69 -0.30 14.38 2.18
CA VAL A 69 0.50 15.44 2.81
C VAL A 69 1.64 15.84 1.88
N PRO A 70 1.72 17.11 1.46
CA PRO A 70 2.81 17.59 0.60
C PRO A 70 4.16 17.39 1.27
N VAL A 71 5.14 16.95 0.49
CA VAL A 71 6.53 16.84 0.91
C VAL A 71 7.41 17.63 -0.04
N SER A 72 8.61 17.97 0.41
CA SER A 72 9.58 18.66 -0.43
C SER A 72 9.99 17.81 -1.63
N GLY A 73 10.17 18.48 -2.78
CA GLY A 73 10.52 17.86 -4.06
C GLY A 73 9.52 18.22 -5.16
N ASP A 74 10.02 18.33 -6.38
CA ASP A 74 9.22 18.65 -7.55
C ASP A 74 8.94 17.39 -8.38
N CYS A 75 7.74 17.35 -8.95
CA CYS A 75 7.37 16.32 -9.89
C CYS A 75 7.89 16.69 -11.28
N ALA A 76 8.93 15.98 -11.74
CA ALA A 76 9.30 16.01 -13.14
C ALA A 76 8.23 15.25 -13.94
N VAL A 77 7.19 15.96 -14.39
CA VAL A 77 6.32 15.44 -15.45
C VAL A 77 7.14 15.52 -16.73
N SER A 78 7.97 14.50 -17.01
CA SER A 78 8.70 14.44 -18.26
C SER A 78 7.70 14.41 -19.41
N ALA A 79 7.60 15.52 -20.14
CA ALA A 79 6.89 15.60 -21.43
C ALA A 79 7.51 14.63 -22.47
N ASP A 80 8.71 14.11 -22.18
CA ASP A 80 9.53 13.31 -23.09
C ASP A 80 9.22 11.80 -23.06
N ALA A 81 8.37 11.34 -22.14
CA ALA A 81 7.99 9.92 -22.07
C ALA A 81 7.32 9.44 -23.37
N GLY A 82 6.61 10.33 -24.08
CA GLY A 82 6.01 10.02 -25.37
C GLY A 82 7.04 9.84 -26.50
N THR A 83 8.14 10.60 -26.47
CA THR A 83 9.19 10.53 -27.50
C THR A 83 10.16 9.37 -27.23
N ALA A 84 10.49 9.12 -25.96
CA ALA A 84 11.32 8.00 -25.54
C ALA A 84 10.63 6.64 -25.77
N ALA A 85 9.32 6.52 -25.47
CA ALA A 85 8.57 5.30 -25.75
C ALA A 85 8.47 5.02 -27.26
N ARG A 86 8.32 6.06 -28.09
CA ARG A 86 8.32 5.94 -29.56
C ARG A 86 9.70 5.54 -30.10
N ALA A 87 10.78 6.09 -29.56
CA ALA A 87 12.14 5.70 -29.93
C ALA A 87 12.44 4.23 -29.56
N HIS A 88 12.01 3.77 -28.39
CA HIS A 88 12.19 2.39 -27.96
C HIS A 88 11.34 1.39 -28.77
N ALA A 89 10.14 1.79 -29.21
CA ALA A 89 9.31 0.99 -30.11
C ALA A 89 9.88 0.90 -31.54
N VAL A 90 10.44 1.99 -32.07
CA VAL A 90 11.12 2.00 -33.38
C VAL A 90 12.38 1.15 -33.36
N ALA A 91 13.15 1.19 -32.26
CA ALA A 91 14.35 0.36 -32.10
C ALA A 91 14.04 -1.15 -32.04
N HIS A 92 12.87 -1.55 -31.51
CA HIS A 92 12.43 -2.95 -31.53
C HIS A 92 11.82 -3.40 -32.87
N ALA A 93 11.28 -2.47 -33.67
CA ALA A 93 10.71 -2.78 -34.98
C ALA A 93 11.79 -3.00 -36.05
N HIS A 94 12.93 -2.31 -35.94
CA HIS A 94 14.11 -2.59 -36.76
C HIS A 94 14.98 -3.63 -36.06
N GLY A 95 14.75 -4.92 -36.35
CA GLY A 95 15.70 -5.99 -36.06
C GLY A 95 17.11 -5.65 -36.59
N PRO A 96 18.18 -6.34 -36.13
CA PRO A 96 19.55 -6.00 -36.48
C PRO A 96 19.69 -5.93 -38.00
N GLY A 97 19.83 -4.71 -38.52
CA GLY A 97 20.05 -4.49 -39.94
C GLY A 97 21.31 -5.23 -40.38
N PRO A 98 21.37 -5.75 -41.63
CA PRO A 98 22.56 -6.41 -42.11
C PRO A 98 23.75 -5.46 -42.02
N ALA A 99 24.86 -5.96 -41.50
CA ALA A 99 26.10 -5.22 -41.34
C ALA A 99 26.47 -4.48 -42.64
N PRO A 100 27.04 -3.26 -42.56
CA PRO A 100 27.44 -2.53 -43.76
C PRO A 100 28.48 -3.36 -44.52
N ARG A 101 28.17 -3.76 -45.75
CA ARG A 101 29.12 -4.39 -46.67
C ARG A 101 30.23 -3.37 -46.95
N THR A 102 31.39 -3.57 -46.32
CA THR A 102 32.59 -2.80 -46.59
C THR A 102 33.08 -3.17 -47.99
N THR A 103 32.75 -2.36 -48.99
CA THR A 103 33.32 -2.48 -50.32
C THR A 103 34.78 -2.00 -50.23
N VAL A 104 35.72 -2.94 -50.15
CA VAL A 104 37.15 -2.63 -50.26
C VAL A 104 37.41 -2.21 -51.71
N ALA A 105 37.77 -0.95 -51.93
CA ALA A 105 38.26 -0.47 -53.22
C ALA A 105 39.67 -1.03 -53.45
N LEU A 106 39.85 -1.92 -54.44
CA LEU A 106 41.17 -2.27 -54.94
C LEU A 106 41.76 -1.06 -55.67
N ARG A 107 43.02 -0.74 -55.36
CA ARG A 107 43.88 0.19 -56.10
C ARG A 107 44.68 -0.55 -57.16
#